data_AF-C1DF51-F1
#
_entry.id   AF-C1DF51-F1
#
_cell.length_a   1.000
_cell.length_b   1.000
_cell.length_c   1.000
_cell.angle_alpha   90.00
_cell.angle_beta   90.00
_cell.angle_gamma   90.00
#
_symmetry.space_group_name_H-M   'P 1'
#
loop_
_entity.id
_entity.type
_entity.pdbx_description
1 polymer ?
#
loop_
_entity_poly.entity_id
_entity_poly.type
_entity_poly.pdbx_seq_one_letter_code
_entity_poly.pdbx_strand_id
1 'polypeptide(L)'
;MIESGYLKPSQRRLVDVVVSEPMLDDALDAANALFLRLEAAGYRVMLAPSDRTYSRTSVEERERPGKTANHRYPSLWHPSKATVVFVGSVAIGLTLFEMTEELEARYVDGEYIPLGKLPAAERRRPIPSWSWTSHKHFATGRLCLQAFSPYPVADWVHRWPEAKARDLRGQLDEIVDYLTKAATTIAGLVEEGERQAEIRRQEWEEERRRLEERWERERQEKARAEARQELLEAIRAWDDVRRIQAFFREAEDEALSRTSEEREVLLGRLAIARELVGEMDTLGMLMKWRGPEER
;
A
#
# COMPACT_ATOMS: atom_id res chain seq x y z
N MET A 1 -15.30 -24.18 5.23
CA MET A 1 -14.19 -23.19 5.25
C MET A 1 -14.13 -22.57 6.64
N ILE A 2 -13.55 -23.29 7.60
CA ILE A 2 -13.21 -22.79 8.94
C ILE A 2 -11.73 -23.15 9.12
N GLU A 3 -10.82 -22.29 8.67
CA GLU A 3 -9.39 -22.64 8.64
C GLU A 3 -8.67 -22.43 9.98
N SER A 4 -9.32 -21.85 11.01
CA SER A 4 -8.88 -21.96 12.42
C SER A 4 -9.93 -21.62 13.49
N GLY A 5 -11.21 -21.45 13.13
CA GLY A 5 -12.29 -21.31 14.12
C GLY A 5 -12.38 -19.99 14.89
N TYR A 6 -11.58 -18.97 14.57
CA TYR A 6 -11.72 -17.65 15.19
C TYR A 6 -13.03 -16.97 14.81
N LEU A 7 -13.65 -16.32 15.79
CA LEU A 7 -14.85 -15.53 15.58
C LEU A 7 -14.57 -14.33 14.67
N LYS A 8 -15.56 -14.00 13.84
CA LYS A 8 -15.55 -12.81 12.99
C LYS A 8 -16.84 -12.00 13.20
N PRO A 9 -16.93 -11.25 14.31
CA PRO A 9 -18.10 -10.41 14.59
C PRO A 9 -18.41 -9.46 13.43
N SER A 10 -19.69 -9.24 13.14
CA SER A 10 -20.12 -8.25 12.15
C SER A 10 -19.94 -6.82 12.66
N GLN A 11 -20.11 -6.61 13.96
CA GLN A 11 -19.87 -5.32 14.61
C GLN A 11 -18.37 -5.02 14.67
N ARG A 12 -17.99 -3.76 14.41
CA ARG A 12 -16.58 -3.33 14.42
C ARG A 12 -16.20 -2.44 15.60
N ARG A 13 -17.15 -2.02 16.44
CA ARG A 13 -16.90 -1.22 17.65
C ARG A 13 -16.97 -2.11 18.88
N LEU A 14 -16.03 -3.04 18.96
CA LEU A 14 -15.89 -3.98 20.06
C LEU A 14 -14.48 -3.91 20.62
N VAL A 15 -14.31 -4.45 21.82
CA VAL A 15 -12.99 -4.66 22.41
C VAL A 15 -12.17 -5.61 21.53
N ASP A 16 -10.84 -5.44 21.55
CA ASP A 16 -9.93 -6.17 20.68
C ASP A 16 -9.67 -7.57 21.21
N VAL A 17 -10.63 -8.46 20.96
CA VAL A 17 -10.60 -9.86 21.38
C VAL A 17 -10.64 -10.75 20.15
N VAL A 18 -9.64 -11.61 19.99
CA VAL A 18 -9.49 -12.51 18.84
C VAL A 18 -9.38 -13.96 19.32
N VAL A 19 -10.53 -14.61 19.45
CA VAL A 19 -10.64 -15.97 20.02
C VAL A 19 -11.60 -16.85 19.23
N SER A 20 -11.50 -18.17 19.41
CA SER A 20 -12.52 -19.11 18.95
C SER A 20 -13.79 -19.04 19.79
N GLU A 21 -14.90 -19.57 19.27
CA GLU A 21 -16.19 -19.57 19.96
C GLU A 21 -16.13 -20.16 21.39
N PRO A 22 -15.47 -21.31 21.64
CA PRO A 22 -15.39 -21.87 23.00
C PRO A 22 -14.64 -21.00 24.01
N MET A 23 -13.76 -20.11 23.54
CA MET A 23 -12.94 -19.25 24.41
C MET A 23 -13.52 -17.86 24.60
N LEU A 24 -14.68 -17.54 24.01
CA LEU A 24 -15.26 -16.21 24.06
C LEU A 24 -15.52 -15.73 25.50
N ASP A 25 -16.24 -16.53 26.28
CA ASP A 25 -16.61 -16.17 27.66
C ASP A 25 -15.36 -16.01 28.53
N ASP A 26 -14.44 -16.99 28.47
CA ASP A 26 -13.20 -16.96 29.24
C ASP A 26 -12.33 -15.74 28.92
N ALA A 27 -12.29 -15.34 27.64
CA ALA A 27 -11.55 -14.18 27.17
C ALA A 27 -12.21 -12.85 27.58
N LEU A 28 -13.53 -12.74 27.47
CA LEU A 28 -14.26 -11.54 27.90
C LEU A 28 -14.16 -11.34 29.40
N ASP A 29 -14.25 -12.41 30.19
CA ASP A 29 -14.01 -12.36 31.63
C ASP A 29 -12.59 -11.88 31.97
N ALA A 30 -11.57 -12.41 31.28
CA ALA A 30 -10.17 -12.02 31.50
C ALA A 30 -9.94 -10.55 31.12
N ALA A 31 -10.48 -10.11 29.98
CA ALA A 31 -10.42 -8.72 29.55
C ALA A 31 -11.13 -7.79 30.55
N ASN A 32 -12.34 -8.13 30.98
CA ASN A 32 -13.10 -7.36 31.96
C ASN A 32 -12.36 -7.27 33.31
N ALA A 33 -11.80 -8.39 33.80
CA ALA A 33 -11.02 -8.42 35.03
C ALA A 33 -9.74 -7.56 34.97
N LEU A 34 -9.11 -7.47 33.80
CA LEU A 34 -7.99 -6.56 33.55
C LEU A 34 -8.46 -5.10 33.54
N PHE A 35 -9.54 -4.79 32.82
CA PHE A 35 -10.04 -3.43 32.69
C PHE A 35 -10.47 -2.86 34.03
N LEU A 36 -11.19 -3.63 34.85
CA LEU A 36 -11.58 -3.22 36.20
C LEU A 36 -10.37 -2.92 37.10
N ARG A 37 -9.27 -3.67 36.96
CA ARG A 37 -8.03 -3.41 37.73
C ARG A 37 -7.31 -2.16 37.25
N LEU A 38 -7.23 -1.95 35.93
CA LEU A 38 -6.68 -0.73 35.35
C LEU A 38 -7.47 0.50 35.80
N GLU A 39 -8.79 0.43 35.78
CA GLU A 39 -9.67 1.50 36.26
C GLU A 39 -9.54 1.71 37.77
N ALA A 40 -9.44 0.65 38.57
CA ALA A 40 -9.19 0.75 40.00
C ALA A 40 -7.83 1.38 40.33
N ALA A 41 -6.84 1.20 39.46
CA ALA A 41 -5.55 1.87 39.52
C ALA A 41 -5.59 3.34 39.00
N GLY A 42 -6.75 3.82 38.56
CA GLY A 42 -6.96 5.19 38.08
C GLY A 42 -6.70 5.39 36.58
N TYR A 43 -6.54 4.31 35.80
CA TYR A 43 -6.29 4.38 34.36
C TYR A 43 -7.56 4.19 33.55
N ARG A 44 -7.81 5.08 32.59
CA ARG A 44 -9.01 5.01 31.75
C ARG A 44 -8.83 4.00 30.62
N VAL A 45 -9.70 2.99 30.56
CA VAL A 45 -9.76 2.04 29.44
C VAL A 45 -10.89 2.45 28.50
N MET A 46 -10.63 2.48 27.19
CA MET A 46 -11.66 2.82 26.19
C MET A 46 -11.26 2.36 24.78
N LEU A 47 -12.20 2.46 23.84
CA LEU A 47 -11.84 2.44 22.42
C LEU A 47 -11.11 3.74 22.05
N ALA A 48 -10.05 3.62 21.25
CA ALA A 48 -9.20 4.74 20.86
C ALA A 48 -10.03 5.94 20.33
N PRO A 49 -9.85 7.14 20.90
CA PRO A 49 -10.54 8.33 20.43
C PRO A 49 -10.13 8.71 18.99
N SER A 50 -10.76 9.75 18.45
CA SER A 50 -10.42 10.31 17.13
C SER A 50 -9.63 11.62 17.22
N ASP A 51 -9.07 11.91 18.40
CA ASP A 51 -8.21 13.08 18.66
C ASP A 51 -6.84 12.96 17.98
N ARG A 52 -6.37 11.73 17.73
CA ARG A 52 -5.12 11.43 17.02
C ARG A 52 -5.19 10.07 16.33
N THR A 53 -4.16 9.78 15.52
CA THR A 53 -4.02 8.49 14.85
C THR A 53 -3.48 7.45 15.83
N TYR A 54 -4.28 6.43 16.10
CA TYR A 54 -3.88 5.25 16.86
C TYR A 54 -3.91 4.03 15.95
N SER A 55 -2.75 3.44 15.71
CA SER A 55 -2.56 2.26 14.88
C SER A 55 -2.59 1.00 15.73
N ARG A 56 -3.31 -0.03 15.28
CA ARG A 56 -3.31 -1.35 15.90
C ARG A 56 -2.11 -2.15 15.41
N THR A 57 -1.38 -2.79 16.31
CA THR A 57 -0.33 -3.76 15.93
C THR A 57 -0.93 -5.07 15.43
N SER A 58 -0.26 -5.75 14.51
CA SER A 58 -0.65 -7.09 14.07
C SER A 58 -0.61 -8.08 15.24
N VAL A 59 -1.39 -9.16 15.12
CA VAL A 59 -1.38 -10.25 16.10
C VAL A 59 -0.60 -11.40 15.50
N GLU A 60 0.36 -11.91 16.25
CA GLU A 60 1.03 -13.18 15.98
C GLU A 60 0.41 -14.23 16.88
N GLU A 61 -0.59 -14.95 16.35
CA GLU A 61 -1.35 -15.94 17.11
C GLU A 61 -0.58 -17.25 17.33
N ARG A 62 0.51 -17.50 16.61
CA ARG A 62 1.29 -18.73 16.77
C ARG A 62 2.02 -18.68 18.10
N GLU A 63 1.76 -19.67 18.96
CA GLU A 63 2.47 -19.81 20.25
C GLU A 63 3.99 -19.90 20.04
N ARG A 64 4.39 -20.60 18.98
CA ARG A 64 5.78 -20.71 18.54
C ARG A 64 5.90 -20.12 17.13
N PRO A 65 6.17 -18.82 17.00
CA PRO A 65 6.32 -18.21 15.69
C PRO A 65 7.53 -18.83 14.96
N GLY A 66 7.34 -19.13 13.68
CA GLY A 66 8.42 -19.61 12.81
C GLY A 66 9.36 -18.47 12.38
N LYS A 67 10.35 -18.81 11.55
CA LYS A 67 11.28 -17.82 10.96
C LYS A 67 10.61 -16.90 9.92
N THR A 68 9.49 -17.32 9.37
CA THR A 68 8.74 -16.56 8.36
C THR A 68 7.64 -15.73 9.00
N ALA A 69 7.42 -14.55 8.43
CA ALA A 69 6.29 -13.70 8.80
C ALA A 69 4.97 -14.44 8.59
N ASN A 70 4.06 -14.29 9.55
CA ASN A 70 2.76 -14.93 9.52
C ASN A 70 1.85 -14.23 8.50
N HIS A 71 1.77 -14.78 7.29
CA HIS A 71 0.87 -14.31 6.23
C HIS A 71 -0.45 -15.07 6.29
N ARG A 72 -1.19 -14.87 7.37
CA ARG A 72 -2.42 -15.59 7.64
C ARG A 72 -3.54 -15.20 6.67
N TYR A 73 -4.10 -16.19 5.99
CA TYR A 73 -5.32 -16.06 5.21
C TYR A 73 -6.35 -17.13 5.62
N PRO A 74 -7.64 -16.77 5.79
CA PRO A 74 -8.16 -15.40 5.81
C PRO A 74 -7.68 -14.64 7.05
N SER A 75 -7.58 -13.31 6.94
CA SER A 75 -7.10 -12.46 8.05
C SER A 75 -7.96 -12.59 9.31
N LEU A 76 -7.34 -12.33 10.47
CA LEU A 76 -8.04 -12.22 11.74
C LEU A 76 -8.99 -11.02 11.72
N TRP A 77 -10.11 -11.17 12.43
CA TRP A 77 -10.96 -10.03 12.70
C TRP A 77 -10.21 -9.01 13.58
N HIS A 78 -10.49 -7.73 13.39
CA HIS A 78 -9.95 -6.65 14.20
C HIS A 78 -11.00 -5.54 14.34
N PRO A 79 -11.03 -4.84 15.48
CA PRO A 79 -11.95 -3.73 15.68
C PRO A 79 -11.58 -2.52 14.80
N SER A 80 -12.56 -1.66 14.55
CA SER A 80 -12.37 -0.38 13.85
C SER A 80 -11.57 0.65 14.64
N LYS A 81 -11.47 0.46 15.96
CA LYS A 81 -10.67 1.27 16.89
C LYS A 81 -9.95 0.33 17.85
N ALA A 82 -8.66 0.54 18.07
CA ALA A 82 -7.91 -0.22 19.06
C ALA A 82 -8.53 -0.02 20.46
N THR A 83 -8.49 -1.06 21.30
CA THR A 83 -8.76 -0.89 22.73
C THR A 83 -7.50 -0.32 23.36
N VAL A 84 -7.62 0.78 24.10
CA VAL A 84 -6.48 1.48 24.69
C VAL A 84 -6.72 1.72 26.18
N VAL A 85 -5.64 1.70 26.94
CA VAL A 85 -5.58 2.24 28.30
C VAL A 85 -4.73 3.51 28.31
N PHE A 86 -5.19 4.53 29.03
CA PHE A 86 -4.44 5.76 29.25
C PHE A 86 -3.74 5.74 30.61
N VAL A 87 -2.42 5.74 30.59
CA VAL A 87 -1.56 5.95 31.76
C VAL A 87 -1.01 7.37 31.66
N GLY A 88 -1.62 8.30 32.40
CA GLY A 88 -1.39 9.74 32.19
C GLY A 88 -1.84 10.16 30.78
N SER A 89 -0.94 10.74 29.98
CA SER A 89 -1.20 11.16 28.59
C SER A 89 -0.90 10.10 27.53
N VAL A 90 -0.26 8.99 27.95
CA VAL A 90 0.23 7.93 27.07
C VAL A 90 -0.86 6.88 26.88
N ALA A 91 -1.21 6.61 25.63
CA ALA A 91 -2.08 5.51 25.25
C ALA A 91 -1.25 4.23 25.06
N ILE A 92 -1.75 3.11 25.60
CA ILE A 92 -1.22 1.77 25.36
C ILE A 92 -2.34 0.94 24.77
N GLY A 93 -2.11 0.40 23.57
CA GLY A 93 -3.05 -0.50 22.91
C GLY A 93 -3.05 -1.89 23.56
N LEU A 94 -4.22 -2.51 23.67
CA LEU A 94 -4.43 -3.83 24.25
C LEU A 94 -5.15 -4.72 23.24
N THR A 95 -4.64 -5.92 23.06
CA THR A 95 -5.30 -7.00 22.29
C THR A 95 -5.22 -8.28 23.09
N LEU A 96 -6.36 -8.96 23.27
CA LEU A 96 -6.40 -10.29 23.86
C LEU A 96 -6.70 -11.31 22.77
N PHE A 97 -5.88 -12.34 22.62
CA PHE A 97 -6.12 -13.34 21.59
C PHE A 97 -5.84 -14.76 22.09
N GLU A 98 -6.49 -15.74 21.49
CA GLU A 98 -6.20 -17.14 21.72
C GLU A 98 -5.02 -17.55 20.85
N MET A 99 -4.06 -18.29 21.41
CA MET A 99 -2.90 -18.79 20.68
C MET A 99 -3.22 -20.03 19.87
N THR A 100 -2.44 -20.27 18.83
CA THR A 100 -2.46 -21.48 18.02
C THR A 100 -1.19 -22.30 18.16
N GLU A 101 -1.35 -23.62 18.04
CA GLU A 101 -0.26 -24.57 17.91
C GLU A 101 -0.35 -25.28 16.55
N GLU A 102 0.78 -25.65 15.99
CA GLU A 102 0.84 -26.42 14.74
C GLU A 102 0.71 -27.91 15.05
N LEU A 103 -0.37 -28.53 14.57
CA LEU A 103 -0.62 -29.96 14.74
C LEU A 103 -0.70 -30.64 13.38
N GLU A 104 -0.29 -31.89 13.35
CA GLU A 104 -0.58 -32.76 12.23
C GLU A 104 -2.08 -33.08 12.19
N ALA A 105 -2.70 -32.80 11.05
CA ALA A 105 -4.12 -32.95 10.84
C ALA A 105 -4.41 -33.77 9.58
N ARG A 106 -5.56 -34.43 9.61
CA ARG A 106 -6.12 -35.15 8.46
C ARG A 106 -7.35 -34.40 7.97
N TYR A 107 -7.49 -34.32 6.65
CA TYR A 107 -8.70 -33.82 6.04
C TYR A 107 -9.77 -34.93 6.01
N VAL A 108 -10.88 -34.71 6.71
CA VAL A 108 -11.99 -35.65 6.85
C VAL A 108 -13.28 -34.87 6.58
N ASP A 109 -14.09 -35.32 5.63
CA ASP A 109 -15.43 -34.78 5.32
C ASP A 109 -15.52 -33.25 5.18
N GLY A 110 -14.49 -32.62 4.61
CA GLY A 110 -14.48 -31.17 4.36
C GLY A 110 -13.71 -30.34 5.39
N GLU A 111 -13.18 -30.97 6.44
CA GLU A 111 -12.53 -30.28 7.55
C GLU A 111 -11.19 -30.91 7.95
N TYR A 112 -10.28 -30.08 8.45
CA TYR A 112 -9.02 -30.56 9.02
C TYR A 112 -9.22 -30.88 10.50
N ILE A 113 -9.00 -32.14 10.87
CA ILE A 113 -9.10 -32.60 12.25
C ILE A 113 -7.70 -33.00 12.74
N PRO A 114 -7.25 -32.49 13.91
CA PRO A 114 -5.98 -32.93 14.50
C PRO A 114 -5.97 -34.45 14.72
N LEU A 115 -4.86 -35.12 14.42
CA LEU A 115 -4.78 -36.58 14.52
C LEU A 115 -5.15 -37.13 15.91
N GLY A 116 -4.80 -36.39 16.98
CA GLY A 116 -5.14 -36.74 18.36
C GLY A 116 -6.64 -36.68 18.68
N LYS A 117 -7.40 -35.86 17.93
CA LYS A 117 -8.85 -35.66 18.11
C LYS A 117 -9.71 -36.54 17.19
N LEU A 118 -9.11 -37.25 16.22
CA LEU A 118 -9.85 -38.17 15.35
C LEU A 118 -10.53 -39.29 16.14
N PRO A 119 -11.71 -39.78 15.73
CA PRO A 119 -12.30 -40.99 16.32
C PRO A 119 -11.35 -42.18 16.21
N ALA A 120 -11.36 -43.09 17.21
CA ALA A 120 -10.46 -44.24 17.22
C ALA A 120 -10.60 -45.14 15.97
N ALA A 121 -11.82 -45.24 15.43
CA ALA A 121 -12.10 -45.95 14.18
C ALA A 121 -11.38 -45.32 12.98
N GLU A 122 -11.31 -43.99 12.89
CA GLU A 122 -10.64 -43.29 11.80
C GLU A 122 -9.11 -43.25 11.96
N ARG A 123 -8.62 -43.18 13.20
CA ARG A 123 -7.18 -43.28 13.47
C ARG A 123 -6.60 -44.61 12.98
N ARG A 124 -7.38 -45.69 13.08
CA ARG A 124 -6.98 -47.06 12.69
C ARG A 124 -7.24 -47.36 11.22
N ARG A 125 -7.97 -46.53 10.48
CA ARG A 125 -8.19 -46.73 9.05
C ARG A 125 -6.87 -46.54 8.29
N PRO A 126 -6.48 -47.48 7.41
CA PRO A 126 -5.34 -47.29 6.51
C PRO A 126 -5.54 -46.02 5.69
N ILE A 127 -4.51 -45.19 5.61
CA ILE A 127 -4.56 -43.95 4.85
C ILE A 127 -4.60 -44.33 3.35
N PRO A 128 -5.67 -43.98 2.61
CA PRO A 128 -5.72 -44.21 1.18
C PRO A 128 -4.55 -43.51 0.48
N SER A 129 -4.06 -44.03 -0.65
CA SER A 129 -2.92 -43.44 -1.38
C SER A 129 -3.12 -41.98 -1.82
N TRP A 130 -4.38 -41.52 -1.89
CA TRP A 130 -4.76 -40.15 -2.24
C TRP A 130 -4.96 -39.23 -1.02
N SER A 131 -4.87 -39.75 0.20
CA SER A 131 -5.02 -38.98 1.44
C SER A 131 -3.65 -38.73 2.06
N TRP A 132 -3.37 -37.50 2.46
CA TRP A 132 -2.14 -37.12 3.16
C TRP A 132 -2.49 -36.38 4.45
N THR A 133 -1.55 -36.40 5.40
CA THR A 133 -1.58 -35.53 6.57
C THR A 133 -0.90 -34.21 6.26
N SER A 134 -1.33 -33.14 6.91
CA SER A 134 -0.78 -31.80 6.74
C SER A 134 -0.67 -31.11 8.08
N HIS A 135 0.37 -30.30 8.25
CA HIS A 135 0.50 -29.44 9.43
C HIS A 135 -0.43 -28.24 9.29
N LYS A 136 -1.25 -28.02 10.32
CA LYS A 136 -2.23 -26.92 10.38
C LYS A 136 -2.21 -26.30 11.77
N HIS A 137 -2.50 -25.00 11.83
CA HIS A 137 -2.61 -24.26 13.09
C HIS A 137 -4.00 -24.41 13.70
N PHE A 138 -4.06 -24.85 14.96
CA PHE A 138 -5.29 -25.00 15.72
C PHE A 138 -5.26 -24.16 16.99
N ALA A 139 -6.41 -23.62 17.35
CA ALA A 139 -6.65 -22.90 18.59
C ALA A 139 -6.37 -23.79 19.82
N THR A 140 -5.57 -23.27 20.77
CA THR A 140 -5.03 -24.04 21.91
C THR A 140 -5.91 -23.98 23.17
N GLY A 141 -6.89 -23.08 23.23
CA GLY A 141 -7.59 -22.73 24.46
C GLY A 141 -6.78 -21.89 25.45
N ARG A 142 -5.60 -21.40 25.05
CA ARG A 142 -4.73 -20.55 25.88
C ARG A 142 -4.69 -19.13 25.35
N LEU A 143 -4.85 -18.16 26.24
CA LEU A 143 -4.88 -16.75 25.89
C LEU A 143 -3.48 -16.13 25.88
N CYS A 144 -3.34 -15.02 25.17
CA CYS A 144 -2.18 -14.15 25.19
C CYS A 144 -2.67 -12.71 25.20
N LEU A 145 -2.25 -11.94 26.21
CA LEU A 145 -2.44 -10.50 26.21
C LEU A 145 -1.26 -9.86 25.46
N GLN A 146 -1.55 -8.98 24.52
CA GLN A 146 -0.59 -8.13 23.85
C GLN A 146 -0.86 -6.67 24.23
N ALA A 147 0.18 -6.00 24.73
CA ALA A 147 0.23 -4.56 24.85
C ALA A 147 1.15 -3.99 23.77
N PHE A 148 0.79 -2.84 23.21
CA PHE A 148 1.58 -2.21 22.17
C PHE A 148 1.47 -0.70 22.20
N SER A 149 2.45 -0.02 21.62
CA SER A 149 2.39 1.42 21.36
C SER A 149 1.46 1.65 20.17
N PRO A 150 0.35 2.40 20.33
CA PRO A 150 -0.53 2.71 19.23
C PRO A 150 0.00 3.85 18.34
N TYR A 151 1.16 4.42 18.66
CA TYR A 151 1.73 5.56 17.93
C TYR A 151 2.58 5.05 16.76
N PRO A 152 2.32 5.50 15.51
CA PRO A 152 3.06 5.02 14.33
C PRO A 152 4.58 5.24 14.39
N VAL A 153 5.02 6.18 15.22
CA VAL A 153 6.43 6.59 15.35
C VAL A 153 7.19 5.80 16.41
N ALA A 154 6.51 5.00 17.24
CA ALA A 154 7.09 4.28 18.35
C ALA A 154 6.76 2.79 18.26
N ASP A 155 7.76 1.99 17.88
CA ASP A 155 7.65 0.53 17.82
C ASP A 155 7.91 -0.07 19.22
N TRP A 156 6.82 -0.50 19.87
CA TRP A 156 6.89 -1.16 21.17
C TRP A 156 5.75 -2.17 21.28
N VAL A 157 6.09 -3.41 21.65
CA VAL A 157 5.14 -4.51 21.85
C VAL A 157 5.63 -5.38 23.00
N HIS A 158 4.71 -5.78 23.86
CA HIS A 158 4.95 -6.76 24.91
C HIS A 158 3.80 -7.77 24.97
N ARG A 159 4.10 -9.02 25.33
CA ARG A 159 3.13 -10.12 25.30
C ARG A 159 3.22 -10.99 26.55
N TRP A 160 2.06 -11.38 27.07
CA TRP A 160 1.90 -12.33 28.18
C TRP A 160 1.13 -13.56 27.69
N PRO A 161 1.85 -14.56 27.13
CA PRO A 161 1.23 -15.82 26.74
C PRO A 161 0.93 -16.68 27.97
N GLU A 162 -0.25 -17.29 28.02
CA GLU A 162 -0.59 -18.27 29.03
C GLU A 162 0.25 -19.55 28.90
N ALA A 163 0.94 -19.93 29.97
CA ALA A 163 1.58 -21.24 30.04
C ALA A 163 0.53 -22.35 30.21
N LYS A 164 -0.49 -22.11 31.04
CA LYS A 164 -1.64 -22.98 31.27
C LYS A 164 -2.92 -22.17 31.08
N ALA A 165 -3.99 -22.84 30.65
CA ALA A 165 -5.28 -22.16 30.47
C ALA A 165 -5.70 -21.43 31.76
N ARG A 166 -6.15 -20.17 31.60
CA ARG A 166 -6.62 -19.28 32.67
C ARG A 166 -5.54 -18.73 33.61
N ASP A 167 -4.26 -18.96 33.32
CA ASP A 167 -3.12 -18.47 34.10
C ASP A 167 -2.98 -16.93 34.04
N LEU A 168 -3.46 -16.29 32.96
CA LEU A 168 -3.37 -14.85 32.77
C LEU A 168 -4.09 -14.07 33.88
N ARG A 169 -5.18 -14.63 34.43
CA ARG A 169 -5.96 -13.99 35.51
C ARG A 169 -5.14 -13.83 36.80
N GLY A 170 -4.16 -14.71 37.04
CA GLY A 170 -3.29 -14.65 38.21
C GLY A 170 -2.22 -13.56 38.11
N GLN A 171 -1.92 -13.06 36.90
CA GLN A 171 -0.82 -12.12 36.63
C GLN A 171 -1.30 -10.68 36.45
N LEU A 172 -2.60 -10.41 36.60
CA LEU A 172 -3.20 -9.12 36.24
C LEU A 172 -2.61 -7.95 37.02
N ASP A 173 -2.34 -8.11 38.31
CA ASP A 173 -1.78 -7.02 39.13
C ASP A 173 -0.34 -6.69 38.71
N GLU A 174 0.46 -7.71 38.34
CA GLU A 174 1.81 -7.53 37.78
C GLU A 174 1.76 -6.87 36.39
N ILE A 175 0.77 -7.23 35.57
CA ILE A 175 0.54 -6.61 34.26
C ILE A 175 0.21 -5.12 34.43
N VAL A 176 -0.64 -4.75 35.39
CA VAL A 176 -0.98 -3.33 35.65
C VAL A 176 0.25 -2.53 36.08
N ASP A 177 1.07 -3.08 36.99
CA ASP A 177 2.33 -2.44 37.40
C ASP A 177 3.31 -2.31 36.23
N TYR A 178 3.43 -3.36 35.40
CA TYR A 178 4.26 -3.33 34.21
C TYR A 178 3.81 -2.26 33.21
N LEU A 179 2.51 -2.18 32.90
CA LEU A 179 1.95 -1.17 32.00
C LEU A 179 2.17 0.26 32.52
N THR A 180 2.08 0.44 33.83
CA THR A 180 2.38 1.73 34.49
C THR A 180 3.82 2.17 34.21
N LYS A 181 4.78 1.25 34.39
CA LYS A 181 6.20 1.53 34.14
C LYS A 181 6.49 1.71 32.64
N ALA A 182 5.88 0.86 31.80
CA ALA A 182 6.05 0.89 30.35
C ALA A 182 5.59 2.20 29.72
N ALA A 183 4.60 2.89 30.31
CA ALA A 183 4.15 4.20 29.84
C ALA A 183 5.29 5.22 29.72
N THR A 184 6.25 5.20 30.66
CA THR A 184 7.43 6.10 30.62
C THR A 184 8.34 5.74 29.44
N THR A 185 8.57 4.45 29.20
CA THR A 185 9.37 3.97 28.06
C THR A 185 8.72 4.35 26.74
N ILE A 186 7.40 4.17 26.62
CA ILE A 186 6.63 4.51 25.41
C ILE A 186 6.68 6.01 25.16
N ALA A 187 6.54 6.85 26.19
CA ALA A 187 6.65 8.30 26.06
C ALA A 187 8.00 8.72 25.44
N GLY A 188 9.10 8.16 25.92
CA GLY A 188 10.43 8.43 25.37
C GLY A 188 10.58 7.99 23.91
N LEU A 189 10.04 6.81 23.55
CA LEU A 189 10.05 6.32 22.17
C LEU A 189 9.22 7.21 21.24
N VAL A 190 8.07 7.72 21.71
CA VAL A 190 7.21 8.61 20.92
C VAL A 190 7.91 9.94 20.68
N GLU A 191 8.50 10.55 21.71
CA GLU A 191 9.20 11.83 21.56
C GLU A 191 10.37 11.73 20.58
N GLU A 192 11.19 10.69 20.69
CA GLU A 192 12.28 10.43 19.73
C GLU A 192 11.72 10.21 18.32
N GLY A 193 10.69 9.37 18.19
CA GLY A 193 10.07 9.05 16.92
C GLY A 193 9.49 10.27 16.20
N GLU A 194 8.84 11.18 16.95
CA GLU A 194 8.31 12.44 16.42
C GLU A 194 9.43 13.38 15.96
N ARG A 195 10.52 13.48 16.72
CA ARG A 195 11.70 14.28 16.34
C ARG A 195 12.32 13.81 15.04
N GLN A 196 12.51 12.49 14.90
CA GLN A 196 13.05 11.90 13.67
C GLN A 196 12.07 12.03 12.49
N ALA A 197 10.76 11.95 12.75
CA ALA A 197 9.76 12.15 11.71
C ALA A 197 9.74 13.59 11.19
N GLU A 198 9.96 14.58 12.06
CA GLU A 198 10.07 15.99 11.66
C GLU A 198 11.29 16.25 10.79
N ILE A 199 12.46 15.73 11.17
CA ILE A 199 13.70 15.83 10.36
C ILE A 199 13.47 15.25 8.96
N ARG A 200 12.92 14.04 8.88
CA ARG A 200 12.61 13.39 7.59
C ARG A 200 11.61 14.18 6.74
N ARG A 201 10.62 14.83 7.35
CA ARG A 201 9.67 15.70 6.63
C ARG A 201 10.40 16.87 5.98
N GLN A 202 11.28 17.53 6.74
CA GLN A 202 12.06 18.66 6.23
C GLN A 202 12.98 18.24 5.08
N GLU A 203 13.71 17.13 5.24
CA GLU A 203 14.57 16.58 4.18
C GLU A 203 13.78 16.23 2.91
N TRP A 204 12.61 15.60 3.06
CA TRP A 204 11.74 15.23 1.95
C TRP A 204 11.18 16.46 1.21
N GLU A 205 10.77 17.50 1.93
CA GLU A 205 10.29 18.75 1.34
C GLU A 205 11.41 19.46 0.55
N GLU A 206 12.63 19.50 1.08
CA GLU A 206 13.77 20.05 0.37
C GLU A 206 14.11 19.26 -0.90
N GLU A 207 14.13 17.92 -0.81
CA GLU A 207 14.40 17.05 -1.95
C GLU A 207 13.33 17.23 -3.03
N ARG A 208 12.06 17.26 -2.62
CA ARG A 208 10.94 17.52 -3.52
C ARG A 208 11.07 18.86 -4.24
N ARG A 209 11.38 19.94 -3.53
CA ARG A 209 11.60 21.26 -4.15
C ARG A 209 12.73 21.21 -5.19
N ARG A 210 13.85 20.55 -4.86
CA ARG A 210 14.98 20.38 -5.80
C ARG A 210 14.63 19.54 -7.03
N LEU A 211 13.72 18.58 -6.90
CA LEU A 211 13.23 17.78 -8.03
C LEU A 211 12.27 18.57 -8.90
N GLU A 212 11.35 19.31 -8.29
CA GLU A 212 10.40 20.19 -9.00
C GLU A 212 11.13 21.26 -9.82
N GLU A 213 12.13 21.93 -9.24
CA GLU A 213 12.99 22.89 -9.95
C GLU A 213 13.73 22.26 -11.14
N ARG A 214 14.21 21.01 -10.99
CA ARG A 214 14.87 20.28 -12.07
C ARG A 214 13.91 19.95 -13.20
N TRP A 215 12.74 19.41 -12.88
CA TRP A 215 11.71 19.12 -13.88
C TRP A 215 11.18 20.38 -14.57
N GLU A 216 11.10 21.51 -13.89
CA GLU A 216 10.78 22.79 -14.53
C GLU A 216 11.83 23.21 -15.55
N ARG A 217 13.11 23.12 -15.21
CA ARG A 217 14.21 23.43 -16.14
C ARG A 217 14.20 22.49 -17.34
N GLU A 218 14.08 21.18 -17.09
CA GLU A 218 14.00 20.18 -18.16
C GLU A 218 12.79 20.42 -19.08
N ARG A 219 11.62 20.77 -18.52
CA ARG A 219 10.45 21.14 -19.32
C ARG A 219 10.70 22.38 -20.17
N GLN A 220 11.31 23.42 -19.61
CA GLN A 220 11.64 24.64 -20.35
C GLN A 220 12.67 24.39 -21.46
N GLU A 221 13.73 23.63 -21.17
CA GLU A 221 14.75 23.27 -22.16
C GLU A 221 14.17 22.42 -23.27
N LYS A 222 13.33 21.44 -22.94
CA LYS A 222 12.63 20.60 -23.91
C LYS A 222 11.68 21.42 -24.78
N ALA A 223 10.85 22.27 -24.18
CA ALA A 223 9.93 23.14 -24.92
C ALA A 223 10.69 24.09 -25.86
N ARG A 224 11.82 24.63 -25.42
CA ARG A 224 12.70 25.45 -26.26
C ARG A 224 13.32 24.64 -27.40
N ALA A 225 13.78 23.42 -27.14
CA ALA A 225 14.36 22.54 -28.15
C ALA A 225 13.33 22.14 -29.21
N GLU A 226 12.13 21.74 -28.78
CA GLU A 226 11.01 21.38 -29.67
C GLU A 226 10.56 22.58 -30.50
N ALA A 227 10.35 23.75 -29.89
CA ALA A 227 9.98 24.97 -30.62
C ALA A 227 11.05 25.38 -31.65
N ARG A 228 12.34 25.24 -31.30
CA ARG A 228 13.46 25.49 -32.22
C ARG A 228 13.45 24.50 -33.38
N GLN A 229 13.22 23.21 -33.12
CA GLN A 229 13.16 22.20 -34.17
C GLN A 229 12.00 22.47 -35.13
N GLU A 230 10.81 22.74 -34.61
CA GLU A 230 9.64 23.08 -35.42
C GLU A 230 9.87 24.32 -36.28
N LEU A 231 10.56 25.34 -35.75
CA LEU A 231 10.92 26.53 -36.53
C LEU A 231 11.87 26.19 -37.69
N LEU A 232 12.88 25.35 -37.44
CA LEU A 232 13.81 24.91 -38.49
C LEU A 232 13.11 24.08 -39.56
N GLU A 233 12.15 23.23 -39.18
CA GLU A 233 11.32 22.47 -40.11
C GLU A 233 10.43 23.41 -40.95
N ALA A 234 9.83 24.42 -40.34
CA ALA A 234 9.05 25.44 -41.05
C ALA A 234 9.90 26.25 -42.05
N ILE A 235 11.13 26.63 -41.68
CA ILE A 235 12.07 27.32 -42.58
C ILE A 235 12.44 26.43 -43.77
N ARG A 236 12.74 25.14 -43.54
CA ARG A 236 13.06 24.20 -44.62
C ARG A 236 11.88 24.03 -45.58
N ALA A 237 10.67 23.85 -45.04
CA ALA A 237 9.46 23.76 -45.85
C ALA A 237 9.27 25.03 -46.70
N TRP A 238 9.52 26.21 -46.14
CA TRP A 238 9.47 27.47 -46.88
C TRP A 238 10.47 27.51 -48.04
N ASP A 239 11.72 27.12 -47.79
CA ASP A 239 12.77 27.09 -48.82
C ASP A 239 12.46 26.09 -49.93
N ASP A 240 11.93 24.91 -49.58
CA ASP A 240 11.52 23.90 -50.56
C ASP A 240 10.40 24.42 -51.47
N VAL A 241 9.38 25.10 -50.90
CA VAL A 241 8.31 25.70 -51.71
C VAL A 241 8.85 26.79 -52.62
N ARG A 242 9.74 27.68 -52.12
CA ARG A 242 10.37 28.70 -52.96
C ARG A 242 11.18 28.10 -54.11
N ARG A 243 11.94 27.04 -53.83
CA ARG A 243 12.75 26.34 -54.83
C ARG A 243 11.88 25.70 -55.92
N ILE A 244 10.77 25.08 -55.52
CA ILE A 244 9.78 24.51 -56.45
C ILE A 244 9.16 25.61 -57.32
N GLN A 245 8.75 26.74 -56.73
CA GLN A 245 8.19 27.87 -57.47
C GLN A 245 9.20 28.49 -58.45
N ALA A 246 10.46 28.64 -58.04
CA ALA A 246 11.52 29.13 -58.90
C ALA A 246 11.78 28.19 -60.09
N PHE A 247 11.84 26.88 -59.83
CA PHE A 247 11.98 25.86 -60.88
C PHE A 247 10.87 25.97 -61.93
N PHE A 248 9.60 26.06 -61.51
CA PHE A 248 8.50 26.20 -62.46
C PHE A 248 8.58 27.48 -63.27
N ARG A 249 8.96 28.61 -62.66
CA ARG A 249 9.12 29.88 -63.35
C ARG A 249 10.26 29.82 -64.39
N GLU A 250 11.42 29.32 -63.99
CA GLU A 250 12.58 29.18 -64.89
C GLU A 250 12.30 28.21 -66.05
N ALA A 251 11.62 27.09 -65.77
CA ALA A 251 11.25 26.11 -66.80
C ALA A 251 10.19 26.65 -67.78
N GLU A 252 9.24 27.46 -67.30
CA GLU A 252 8.28 28.17 -68.16
C GLU A 252 9.01 29.20 -69.04
N ASP A 253 9.91 30.00 -68.47
CA ASP A 253 10.71 31.00 -69.20
C ASP A 253 11.60 30.34 -70.29
N GLU A 254 12.22 29.19 -69.98
CA GLU A 254 13.01 28.44 -70.96
C GLU A 254 12.13 27.86 -72.07
N ALA A 255 10.96 27.31 -71.74
CA ALA A 255 10.02 26.78 -72.73
C ALA A 255 9.52 27.86 -73.71
N LEU A 256 9.36 29.10 -73.26
CA LEU A 256 8.97 30.24 -74.10
C LEU A 256 10.02 30.62 -75.16
N SER A 257 11.27 30.21 -74.96
CA SER A 257 12.39 30.47 -75.88
C SER A 257 12.56 29.41 -76.99
N ARG A 258 11.78 28.33 -76.96
CA ARG A 258 11.85 27.19 -77.90
C ARG A 258 10.91 27.34 -79.10
N THR A 259 11.01 26.42 -80.06
CA THR A 259 10.16 26.40 -81.27
C THR A 259 8.68 26.18 -80.92
N SER A 260 7.76 26.56 -81.81
CA SER A 260 6.32 26.56 -81.51
C SER A 260 5.76 25.19 -81.10
N GLU A 261 6.20 24.11 -81.76
CA GLU A 261 5.75 22.75 -81.45
C GLU A 261 6.36 22.23 -80.13
N GLU A 262 7.65 22.50 -79.88
CA GLU A 262 8.32 22.08 -78.64
C GLU A 262 7.80 22.84 -77.42
N ARG A 263 7.46 24.12 -77.59
CA ARG A 263 6.90 24.99 -76.56
C ARG A 263 5.54 24.50 -76.06
N GLU A 264 4.63 24.12 -76.94
CA GLU A 264 3.30 23.60 -76.54
C GLU A 264 3.41 22.31 -75.73
N VAL A 265 4.29 21.39 -76.14
CA VAL A 265 4.50 20.12 -75.43
C VAL A 265 5.12 20.35 -74.04
N LEU A 266 6.10 21.25 -73.93
CA LEU A 266 6.74 21.59 -72.66
C LEU A 266 5.79 22.28 -71.67
N LEU A 267 5.02 23.27 -72.14
CA LEU A 267 4.05 23.97 -71.29
C LEU A 267 2.92 23.05 -70.82
N GLY A 268 2.44 22.14 -71.69
CA GLY A 268 1.46 21.12 -71.32
C GLY A 268 1.96 20.17 -70.22
N ARG A 269 3.24 19.80 -70.26
CA ARG A 269 3.87 18.98 -69.20
C ARG A 269 4.07 19.74 -67.90
N LEU A 270 4.46 21.01 -67.96
CA LEU A 270 4.62 21.86 -66.78
C LEU A 270 3.28 22.11 -66.06
N ALA A 271 2.18 22.24 -66.80
CA ALA A 271 0.84 22.36 -66.22
C ALA A 271 0.44 21.13 -65.40
N ILE A 272 0.66 19.91 -65.93
CA ILE A 272 0.40 18.65 -65.21
C ILE A 272 1.29 18.54 -63.97
N ALA A 273 2.57 18.87 -64.09
CA ALA A 273 3.50 18.83 -62.97
C ALA A 273 3.11 19.81 -61.86
N ARG A 274 2.58 20.98 -62.21
CA ARG A 274 2.12 22.00 -61.25
C ARG A 274 0.82 21.60 -60.55
N GLU A 275 -0.11 20.98 -61.25
CA GLU A 275 -1.34 20.42 -60.67
C GLU A 275 -1.02 19.28 -59.67
N LEU A 276 -0.02 18.47 -59.97
CA LEU A 276 0.43 17.36 -59.11
C LEU A 276 1.10 17.84 -57.80
N VAL A 277 1.70 19.04 -57.81
CA VAL A 277 2.35 19.67 -56.64
C VAL A 277 1.35 20.40 -55.74
N GLY A 278 0.24 20.92 -56.30
CA GLY A 278 -0.83 21.58 -55.54
C GLY A 278 -0.53 23.03 -55.09
N GLU A 279 -1.50 23.67 -54.43
CA GLU A 279 -1.40 25.05 -53.94
C GLU A 279 -0.57 25.11 -52.64
N MET A 280 0.55 25.84 -52.65
CA MET A 280 1.51 25.87 -51.54
C MET A 280 1.47 27.23 -50.81
N ASP A 281 0.71 27.32 -49.70
CA ASP A 281 0.64 28.51 -48.83
C ASP A 281 1.71 28.46 -47.72
N THR A 282 2.79 29.22 -47.93
CA THR A 282 3.94 29.29 -47.04
C THR A 282 3.71 30.19 -45.82
N LEU A 283 2.87 31.22 -45.94
CA LEU A 283 2.56 32.15 -44.83
C LEU A 283 1.62 31.49 -43.81
N GLY A 284 0.71 30.64 -44.25
CA GLY A 284 -0.17 29.85 -43.38
C GLY A 284 0.57 28.86 -42.46
N MET A 285 1.74 28.37 -42.86
CA MET A 285 2.57 27.47 -42.03
C MET A 285 3.29 28.23 -40.91
N LEU A 286 3.89 29.39 -41.22
CA LEU A 286 4.58 30.21 -40.23
C LEU A 286 3.60 30.82 -39.21
N MET A 287 2.40 31.21 -39.64
CA MET A 287 1.34 31.74 -38.77
C MET A 287 0.74 30.71 -37.79
N LYS A 288 0.99 29.41 -38.00
CA LYS A 288 0.55 28.33 -37.10
C LYS A 288 1.61 27.91 -36.07
N TRP A 289 2.86 28.33 -36.25
CA TRP A 289 3.95 28.06 -35.30
C TRP A 289 3.75 28.87 -34.02
N ARG A 290 4.09 28.28 -32.86
CA ARG A 290 3.98 28.91 -31.54
C ARG A 290 5.32 28.93 -30.81
N GLY A 291 5.61 30.06 -30.17
CA GLY A 291 6.83 30.23 -29.38
C GLY A 291 6.84 29.40 -28.08
N PRO A 292 8.02 29.25 -27.44
CA PRO A 292 8.15 28.51 -26.17
C PRO A 292 7.29 29.05 -25.02
N GLU A 293 6.93 30.34 -25.04
CA GLU A 293 6.11 31.00 -24.01
C GLU A 293 4.61 31.02 -24.36
N GLU A 294 4.25 30.60 -25.58
CA GLU A 294 2.86 30.53 -26.08
C GLU A 294 2.28 29.10 -25.96
N ARG A 295 2.99 28.23 -25.21
CA ARG A 295 2.69 26.81 -24.97
C ARG A 295 2.43 26.51 -23.51
#